data_AF-A0A953ZXH1-F1
#
_entry.id   AF-A0A953ZXH1-F1
#
_cell.length_a   1.000
_cell.length_b   1.000
_cell.length_c   1.000
_cell.angle_alpha   90.00
_cell.angle_beta   90.00
_cell.angle_gamma   90.00
#
_symmetry.space_group_name_H-M   'P 1'
#
loop_
_entity.id
_entity.type
_entity.pdbx_description
1 polymer ?
#
loop_
_entity_poly.entity_id
_entity_poly.type
_entity_poly.pdbx_seq_one_letter_code
_entity_poly.pdbx_strand_id
1 'polypeptide(L)'
;GDRLWFSSPHTATYKAALTIAHGAGATVAPVTLSAKVLGTDYTLDAATGKITEKVEFGTGAQVVVTYTSDFVVPAEYPGSPNDSPDRDSSSGKWTGLGVVDGTYHLTLSGRIAHSVVRFGETTSYSEGNSAPAYAFVVGMPVPEVATRVDPVTCVRCHDDVQFHGGNHRGYMTCLGCHGSSGAEDRPRYVAANAPATTGLSIEFRTMLHKIHHGRSLANGSTYQVIGFGSGGAGNNFTAHRYDHVGFPDLPNGTKRCVSCHGSVATAWYDLTPREHPMGQLRPTKVWGESCGSCHDSNAAQAHIEANTSPSGGESCAICHGPGKQWAVQDLHKIR
;
A
#
# COMPACT_ATOMS: atom_id res chain seq x y z
N GLY A 1 -7.84 -25.44 -30.70
CA GLY A 1 -8.02 -25.94 -29.33
C GLY A 1 -7.13 -25.13 -28.43
N ASP A 2 -7.48 -23.87 -28.27
CA ASP A 2 -6.49 -22.78 -28.20
C ASP A 2 -6.29 -22.34 -26.77
N ARG A 3 -5.42 -23.07 -26.08
CA ARG A 3 -5.00 -22.71 -24.72
C ARG A 3 -3.51 -22.36 -24.74
N LEU A 4 -3.23 -21.06 -24.71
CA LEU A 4 -1.90 -20.52 -24.49
C LEU A 4 -1.73 -20.31 -22.99
N TRP A 5 -0.74 -20.99 -22.42
CA TRP A 5 -0.37 -20.94 -21.01
C TRP A 5 0.95 -20.19 -20.93
N PHE A 6 1.06 -19.15 -20.10
CA PHE A 6 2.40 -18.75 -19.67
C PHE A 6 2.94 -19.91 -18.85
N SER A 7 3.99 -20.57 -19.32
CA SER A 7 4.77 -21.46 -18.48
C SER A 7 6.15 -20.86 -18.30
N SER A 8 6.59 -20.81 -17.05
CA SER A 8 8.00 -20.87 -16.66
C SER A 8 8.80 -21.81 -17.59
N PRO A 9 10.12 -21.57 -17.81
CA PRO A 9 10.96 -22.53 -18.51
C PRO A 9 10.75 -23.95 -17.95
N HIS A 10 10.45 -24.84 -18.86
CA HIS A 10 10.20 -26.27 -18.69
C HIS A 10 11.13 -26.91 -17.65
N THR A 11 10.59 -27.35 -16.50
CA THR A 11 11.26 -28.33 -15.64
C THR A 11 10.52 -29.66 -15.74
N ALA A 12 11.25 -30.76 -15.95
CA ALA A 12 10.65 -32.09 -16.14
C ALA A 12 9.93 -32.61 -14.88
N THR A 13 10.23 -32.04 -13.71
CA THR A 13 9.72 -32.44 -12.40
C THR A 13 8.59 -31.55 -11.87
N TYR A 14 8.39 -30.34 -12.41
CA TYR A 14 7.35 -29.41 -11.96
C TYR A 14 6.62 -28.79 -13.15
N LYS A 15 5.48 -29.37 -13.52
CA LYS A 15 4.62 -28.81 -14.57
C LYS A 15 4.06 -27.48 -14.06
N ALA A 16 4.42 -26.37 -14.69
CA ALA A 16 3.88 -25.06 -14.38
C ALA A 16 2.35 -25.07 -14.59
N ALA A 17 1.59 -24.95 -13.50
CA ALA A 17 0.17 -24.64 -13.56
C ALA A 17 0.03 -23.13 -13.64
N LEU A 18 -0.45 -22.60 -14.77
CA LEU A 18 -0.93 -21.20 -14.85
C LEU A 18 -2.27 -21.14 -15.56
N THR A 19 -3.34 -21.46 -14.83
CA THR A 19 -4.75 -21.25 -15.20
C THR A 19 -5.15 -19.78 -15.11
N ILE A 20 -4.43 -18.88 -15.77
CA ILE A 20 -4.91 -17.51 -15.97
C ILE A 20 -5.26 -17.35 -17.45
N ALA A 21 -6.56 -17.39 -17.73
CA ALA A 21 -7.05 -17.02 -19.05
C ALA A 21 -6.71 -15.54 -19.28
N HIS A 22 -6.15 -15.22 -20.44
CA HIS A 22 -6.11 -13.83 -20.89
C HIS A 22 -7.52 -13.25 -20.90
N GLY A 23 -7.65 -11.95 -20.65
CA GLY A 23 -8.92 -11.25 -20.82
C GLY A 23 -9.49 -11.51 -22.22
N ALA A 24 -10.82 -11.67 -22.31
CA ALA A 24 -11.48 -11.91 -23.59
C ALA A 24 -11.13 -10.78 -24.59
N GLY A 25 -10.63 -11.15 -25.78
CA GLY A 25 -10.21 -10.19 -26.80
C GLY A 25 -8.80 -9.60 -26.62
N ALA A 26 -8.03 -10.04 -25.62
CA ALA A 26 -6.64 -9.62 -25.47
C ALA A 26 -5.79 -10.09 -26.66
N THR A 27 -4.95 -9.19 -27.17
CA THR A 27 -3.93 -9.54 -28.17
C THR A 27 -2.72 -10.13 -27.45
N VAL A 28 -2.28 -11.31 -27.87
CA VAL A 28 -1.08 -11.97 -27.33
C VAL A 28 -0.01 -12.04 -28.41
N ALA A 29 1.22 -11.68 -28.07
CA ALA A 29 2.37 -11.81 -28.96
C ALA A 29 3.21 -13.02 -28.52
N PRO A 30 3.60 -13.92 -29.45
CA PRO A 30 4.57 -14.95 -29.13
C PRO A 30 5.92 -14.31 -28.84
N VAL A 31 6.58 -14.76 -27.77
CA VAL A 31 7.95 -14.34 -27.43
C VAL A 31 8.87 -15.54 -27.44
N THR A 32 10.04 -15.39 -28.05
CA THR A 32 11.11 -16.40 -27.99
C THR A 32 12.05 -16.05 -26.85
N LEU A 33 12.23 -16.98 -25.91
CA LEU A 33 13.11 -16.79 -24.77
C LEU A 33 14.46 -17.46 -25.00
N SER A 34 15.54 -16.77 -24.64
CA SER A 34 16.86 -17.37 -24.49
C SER A 34 17.08 -17.72 -23.02
N ALA A 35 17.36 -18.99 -22.73
CA ALA A 35 17.70 -19.39 -21.36
C ALA A 35 19.02 -18.74 -20.92
N LYS A 36 19.10 -18.36 -19.64
CA LYS A 36 20.30 -17.87 -18.96
C LYS A 36 20.67 -18.83 -17.83
N VAL A 37 21.95 -19.06 -17.61
CA VAL A 37 22.50 -20.07 -16.69
C VAL A 37 23.09 -19.40 -15.45
N LEU A 38 22.64 -19.80 -14.26
CA LEU A 38 23.20 -19.35 -12.98
C LEU A 38 24.67 -19.74 -12.87
N GLY A 39 25.50 -18.79 -12.43
CA GLY A 39 26.95 -18.96 -12.32
C GLY A 39 27.72 -18.69 -13.61
N THR A 40 27.08 -18.79 -14.77
CA THR A 40 27.69 -18.48 -16.08
C THR A 40 27.25 -17.10 -16.57
N ASP A 41 25.96 -16.92 -16.81
CA ASP A 41 25.40 -15.68 -17.35
C ASP A 41 25.06 -14.66 -16.26
N TYR A 42 24.73 -15.12 -15.05
CA TYR A 42 24.37 -14.27 -13.91
C TYR A 42 24.69 -14.90 -12.55
N THR A 43 24.69 -14.09 -11.50
CA THR A 43 24.68 -14.54 -10.10
C THR A 43 23.34 -14.20 -9.44
N LEU A 44 22.97 -14.99 -8.43
CA LEU A 44 21.78 -14.75 -7.59
C LEU A 44 22.22 -14.70 -6.14
N ASP A 45 21.94 -13.60 -5.47
CA ASP A 45 21.88 -13.56 -4.01
C ASP A 45 20.49 -14.04 -3.59
N ALA A 46 20.42 -15.27 -3.08
CA ALA A 46 19.16 -15.89 -2.68
C ALA A 46 18.48 -15.17 -1.50
N ALA A 47 19.23 -14.48 -0.64
CA ALA A 47 18.67 -13.78 0.52
C ALA A 47 17.98 -12.49 0.11
N THR A 48 18.52 -11.77 -0.87
CA THR A 48 17.97 -10.49 -1.34
C THR A 48 17.17 -10.60 -2.64
N GLY A 49 17.22 -11.76 -3.30
CA GLY A 49 16.67 -11.97 -4.65
C GLY A 49 17.43 -11.21 -5.74
N LYS A 50 18.59 -10.61 -5.42
CA LYS A 50 19.36 -9.78 -6.36
C LYS A 50 20.01 -10.64 -7.43
N ILE A 51 19.61 -10.41 -8.67
CA ILE A 51 20.26 -10.96 -9.87
C ILE A 51 21.33 -9.96 -10.34
N THR A 52 22.55 -10.44 -10.58
CA THR A 52 23.63 -9.63 -11.17
C THR A 52 24.13 -10.28 -12.44
N GLU A 53 24.08 -9.55 -13.55
CA GLU A 53 24.59 -10.03 -14.83
C GLU A 53 26.12 -10.25 -14.74
N LYS A 54 26.57 -11.42 -15.20
CA LYS A 54 27.98 -11.70 -15.46
C LYS A 54 28.33 -11.46 -16.92
N VAL A 55 27.36 -11.69 -17.80
CA VAL A 55 27.40 -11.41 -19.23
C VAL A 55 26.20 -10.53 -19.53
N GLU A 56 26.41 -9.42 -20.25
CA GLU A 56 25.33 -8.49 -20.60
C GLU A 56 24.20 -9.23 -21.32
N PHE A 57 22.96 -9.04 -20.85
CA PHE A 57 21.78 -9.65 -21.47
C PHE A 57 21.34 -8.97 -22.77
N GLY A 58 21.89 -7.79 -23.05
CA GLY A 58 21.61 -6.94 -24.20
C GLY A 58 20.79 -5.72 -23.79
N THR A 59 21.21 -4.54 -24.26
CA THR A 59 20.49 -3.29 -24.01
C THR A 59 19.03 -3.38 -24.47
N GLY A 60 18.09 -3.13 -23.55
CA GLY A 60 16.65 -3.19 -23.82
C GLY A 60 16.05 -4.61 -23.86
N ALA A 61 16.85 -5.64 -23.57
CA ALA A 61 16.34 -7.01 -23.47
C ALA A 61 15.35 -7.14 -22.29
N GLN A 62 14.21 -7.78 -22.54
CA GLN A 62 13.27 -8.14 -21.49
C GLN A 62 13.75 -9.40 -20.78
N VAL A 63 13.87 -9.34 -19.45
CA VAL A 63 14.23 -10.48 -18.62
C VAL A 63 12.98 -11.10 -18.04
N VAL A 64 12.70 -12.35 -18.41
CA VAL A 64 11.62 -13.13 -17.81
C VAL A 64 12.18 -13.94 -16.65
N VAL A 65 11.70 -13.66 -15.44
CA VAL A 65 12.06 -14.42 -14.24
C VAL A 65 10.83 -15.14 -13.73
N THR A 66 10.98 -16.43 -13.43
CA THR A 66 9.96 -17.19 -12.71
C THR A 66 10.40 -17.39 -11.27
N TYR A 67 9.51 -17.06 -10.34
CA TYR A 67 9.66 -17.36 -8.92
C TYR A 67 8.65 -18.43 -8.52
N THR A 68 9.11 -19.39 -7.72
CA THR A 68 8.26 -20.37 -7.05
C THR A 68 8.58 -20.32 -5.56
N SER A 69 7.55 -20.35 -4.73
CA SER A 69 7.69 -20.42 -3.29
C SER A 69 6.80 -21.53 -2.76
N ASP A 70 7.26 -22.18 -1.69
CA ASP A 70 6.51 -23.10 -0.84
C ASP A 70 5.69 -22.37 0.23
N PHE A 71 5.33 -21.10 -0.02
CA PHE A 71 4.59 -20.27 0.91
C PHE A 71 3.32 -20.97 1.40
N VAL A 72 3.23 -21.10 2.72
CA VAL A 72 2.06 -21.60 3.42
C VAL A 72 1.38 -20.41 4.08
N VAL A 73 0.08 -20.25 3.84
CA VAL A 73 -0.72 -19.24 4.54
C VAL A 73 -0.61 -19.51 6.05
N PRO A 74 -0.15 -18.53 6.86
CA PRO A 74 0.03 -18.74 8.28
C PRO A 74 -1.33 -18.94 8.97
N ALA A 75 -1.31 -19.60 10.14
CA ALA A 75 -2.53 -19.77 10.93
C ALA A 75 -3.00 -18.45 11.58
N GLU A 76 -2.08 -17.51 11.80
CA GLU A 76 -2.33 -16.20 12.39
C GLU A 76 -1.80 -15.08 11.49
N TYR A 77 -2.42 -13.90 11.58
CA TYR A 77 -1.93 -12.73 10.87
C TYR A 77 -0.53 -12.33 11.37
N PRO A 78 0.44 -12.17 10.46
CA PRO A 78 1.76 -11.67 10.83
C PRO A 78 1.67 -10.19 11.25
N GLY A 79 2.74 -9.69 11.85
CA GLY A 79 2.88 -8.26 12.15
C GLY A 79 2.74 -7.40 10.89
N SER A 80 2.08 -6.26 11.01
CA SER A 80 2.11 -5.20 10.00
C SER A 80 3.54 -4.69 9.77
N PRO A 81 3.81 -3.98 8.67
CA PRO A 81 5.08 -3.29 8.51
C PRO A 81 5.35 -2.36 9.69
N ASN A 82 6.52 -2.56 10.32
CA ASN A 82 6.99 -1.80 11.47
C ASN A 82 6.07 -1.93 12.69
N ASP A 83 5.45 -3.09 12.84
CA ASP A 83 4.50 -3.35 13.92
C ASP A 83 5.06 -3.02 15.30
N SER A 84 4.23 -2.41 16.14
CA SER A 84 4.59 -2.06 17.49
C SER A 84 3.46 -2.25 18.50
N PRO A 85 3.76 -2.23 19.81
CA PRO A 85 2.74 -2.21 20.85
C PRO A 85 1.92 -0.92 20.93
N ASP A 86 2.34 0.18 20.27
CA ASP A 86 1.67 1.48 20.36
C ASP A 86 0.33 1.48 19.63
N ARG A 87 0.11 0.52 18.73
CA ARG A 87 -1.18 0.26 18.08
C ARG A 87 -1.66 -1.15 18.37
N ASP A 88 -2.93 -1.23 18.74
CA ASP A 88 -3.62 -2.46 19.12
C ASP A 88 -4.82 -2.75 18.21
N SER A 89 -5.64 -3.73 18.56
CA SER A 89 -6.84 -4.11 17.81
C SER A 89 -7.86 -2.97 17.64
N SER A 90 -7.85 -1.94 18.49
CA SER A 90 -8.69 -0.75 18.32
C SER A 90 -8.29 0.09 17.10
N SER A 91 -7.10 -0.12 16.55
CA SER A 91 -6.66 0.45 15.26
C SER A 91 -7.06 -0.39 14.03
N GLY A 92 -7.64 -1.57 14.26
CA GLY A 92 -7.95 -2.57 13.24
C GLY A 92 -6.79 -3.52 12.95
N LYS A 93 -5.70 -3.45 13.74
CA LYS A 93 -4.56 -4.38 13.67
C LYS A 93 -4.98 -5.77 14.11
N TRP A 94 -4.72 -6.77 13.27
CA TRP A 94 -5.09 -8.17 13.50
C TRP A 94 -3.89 -9.06 13.85
N THR A 95 -2.69 -8.51 14.02
CA THR A 95 -1.48 -9.28 14.37
C THR A 95 -1.75 -10.28 15.50
N GLY A 96 -1.40 -11.56 15.27
CA GLY A 96 -1.58 -12.63 16.26
C GLY A 96 -3.01 -13.14 16.40
N LEU A 97 -3.96 -12.67 15.60
CA LEU A 97 -5.30 -13.25 15.50
C LEU A 97 -5.33 -14.29 14.38
N GLY A 98 -6.22 -15.28 14.49
CA GLY A 98 -6.37 -16.34 13.48
C GLY A 98 -6.76 -15.79 12.10
N VAL A 99 -6.12 -16.27 11.04
CA VAL A 99 -6.49 -15.90 9.65
C VAL A 99 -7.95 -16.29 9.39
N VAL A 100 -8.73 -15.35 8.85
CA VAL A 100 -10.16 -15.58 8.57
C VAL A 100 -10.38 -16.06 7.14
N ASP A 101 -11.54 -16.67 6.90
CA ASP A 101 -12.00 -16.96 5.56
C ASP A 101 -12.15 -15.67 4.74
N GLY A 102 -11.67 -15.67 3.50
CA GLY A 102 -11.78 -14.51 2.62
C GLY A 102 -10.90 -14.52 1.38
N THR A 103 -10.95 -13.40 0.67
CA THR A 103 -10.11 -13.13 -0.50
C THR A 103 -8.86 -12.35 -0.07
N TYR A 104 -7.69 -12.88 -0.42
CA TYR A 104 -6.38 -12.33 -0.11
C TYR A 104 -5.64 -11.95 -1.39
N HIS A 105 -4.76 -10.96 -1.31
CA HIS A 105 -3.94 -10.52 -2.43
C HIS A 105 -2.48 -10.87 -2.22
N LEU A 106 -1.87 -11.46 -3.24
CA LEU A 106 -0.43 -11.64 -3.35
C LEU A 106 0.11 -10.63 -4.37
N THR A 107 1.08 -9.82 -3.99
CA THR A 107 1.76 -8.88 -4.88
C THR A 107 3.23 -9.26 -5.01
N LEU A 108 3.77 -9.26 -6.24
CA LEU A 108 5.19 -9.45 -6.50
C LEU A 108 5.80 -8.19 -7.11
N SER A 109 6.58 -7.46 -6.31
CA SER A 109 7.35 -6.31 -6.78
C SER A 109 8.80 -6.68 -7.03
N GLY A 110 9.33 -6.25 -8.18
CA GLY A 110 10.75 -6.25 -8.52
C GLY A 110 11.19 -4.84 -8.90
N ARG A 111 12.50 -4.62 -8.90
CA ARG A 111 13.09 -3.35 -9.31
C ARG A 111 14.38 -3.55 -10.07
N ILE A 112 14.68 -2.61 -10.95
CA ILE A 112 15.97 -2.49 -11.61
C ILE A 112 16.67 -1.27 -11.04
N ALA A 113 17.96 -1.41 -10.71
CA ALA A 113 18.80 -0.28 -10.32
C ALA A 113 19.57 0.22 -11.55
N HIS A 114 19.37 1.49 -11.90
CA HIS A 114 20.05 2.16 -12.99
C HIS A 114 21.15 3.06 -12.43
N SER A 115 22.29 3.12 -13.12
CA SER A 115 23.33 4.11 -12.85
C SER A 115 23.81 4.69 -14.16
N VAL A 116 23.64 6.00 -14.34
CA VAL A 116 23.96 6.70 -15.58
C VAL A 116 24.99 7.78 -15.28
N VAL A 117 26.08 7.78 -16.04
CA VAL A 117 27.09 8.84 -16.01
C VAL A 117 26.82 9.81 -17.15
N ARG A 118 26.51 11.07 -16.84
CA ARG A 118 26.33 12.16 -17.82
C ARG A 118 27.18 13.34 -17.38
N PHE A 119 27.99 13.86 -18.30
CA PHE A 119 28.86 15.04 -18.05
C PHE A 119 29.78 14.92 -16.80
N GLY A 120 30.20 13.70 -16.45
CA GLY A 120 31.04 13.45 -15.28
C GLY A 120 30.27 13.30 -13.96
N GLU A 121 28.94 13.39 -13.98
CA GLU A 121 28.08 13.15 -12.82
C GLU A 121 27.38 11.79 -12.93
N THR A 122 27.43 11.03 -11.83
CA THR A 122 26.73 9.75 -11.72
C THR A 122 25.37 9.97 -11.07
N THR A 123 24.30 9.64 -11.79
CA THR A 123 22.95 9.57 -11.24
C THR A 123 22.53 8.11 -11.12
N SER A 124 22.16 7.71 -9.91
CA SER A 124 21.63 6.36 -9.66
C SER A 124 20.16 6.45 -9.22
N TYR A 125 19.31 5.64 -9.83
CA TYR A 125 17.88 5.58 -9.51
C TYR A 125 17.38 4.14 -9.63
N SER A 126 16.26 3.84 -8.99
CA SER A 126 15.61 2.53 -9.14
C SER A 126 14.30 2.69 -9.89
N GLU A 127 13.95 1.66 -10.64
CA GLU A 127 12.70 1.55 -11.36
C GLU A 127 12.00 0.27 -10.94
N GLY A 128 10.94 0.43 -10.16
CA GLY A 128 10.06 -0.65 -9.73
C GLY A 128 9.05 -1.01 -10.82
N ASN A 129 8.65 -2.27 -10.86
CA ASN A 129 7.53 -2.69 -11.70
C ASN A 129 6.19 -2.21 -11.10
N SER A 130 5.20 -2.00 -11.96
CA SER A 130 3.80 -1.98 -11.51
C SER A 130 3.39 -3.42 -11.23
N ALA A 131 3.39 -3.83 -9.97
CA ALA A 131 3.12 -5.22 -9.62
C ALA A 131 1.63 -5.56 -9.80
N PRO A 132 1.28 -6.63 -10.54
CA PRO A 132 -0.07 -7.16 -10.48
C PRO A 132 -0.33 -7.73 -9.07
N ALA A 133 -1.58 -7.63 -8.64
CA ALA A 133 -2.07 -8.39 -7.49
C ALA A 133 -2.77 -9.65 -7.98
N TYR A 134 -2.45 -10.78 -7.36
CA TYR A 134 -3.15 -12.03 -7.54
C TYR A 134 -4.08 -12.28 -6.37
N ALA A 135 -5.39 -12.30 -6.64
CA ALA A 135 -6.39 -12.63 -5.65
C ALA A 135 -6.50 -14.16 -5.50
N PHE A 136 -6.49 -14.65 -4.26
CA PHE A 136 -6.72 -16.06 -3.93
C PHE A 136 -7.64 -16.18 -2.72
N VAL A 137 -8.34 -17.31 -2.60
CA VAL A 137 -9.29 -17.56 -1.52
C VAL A 137 -8.63 -18.42 -0.45
N VAL A 138 -8.79 -18.03 0.80
CA VAL A 138 -8.50 -18.85 1.98
C VAL A 138 -9.84 -19.21 2.62
N GLY A 139 -10.09 -20.50 2.85
CA GLY A 139 -11.38 -20.97 3.38
C GLY A 139 -12.54 -20.68 2.43
N MET A 140 -13.61 -20.08 2.95
CA MET A 140 -14.77 -19.69 2.15
C MET A 140 -14.57 -18.34 1.44
N PRO A 141 -15.04 -18.20 0.18
CA PRO A 141 -14.97 -16.94 -0.53
C PRO A 141 -15.88 -15.90 0.15
N VAL A 142 -15.28 -14.85 0.68
CA VAL A 142 -15.98 -13.61 1.03
C VAL A 142 -15.75 -12.63 -0.11
N PRO A 143 -16.81 -12.00 -0.67
CA PRO A 143 -16.65 -10.97 -1.68
C PRO A 143 -15.65 -9.91 -1.20
N GLU A 144 -14.72 -9.51 -2.07
CA GLU A 144 -13.77 -8.47 -1.73
C GLU A 144 -14.54 -7.21 -1.32
N VAL A 145 -14.42 -6.84 -0.04
CA VAL A 145 -15.22 -5.78 0.56
C VAL A 145 -14.61 -4.43 0.16
N ALA A 146 -15.11 -3.94 -0.98
CA ALA A 146 -14.97 -2.61 -1.57
C ALA A 146 -13.62 -2.29 -2.23
N THR A 147 -13.69 -2.02 -3.54
CA THR A 147 -12.85 -1.01 -4.21
C THR A 147 -12.97 0.29 -3.43
N ARG A 148 -12.03 0.52 -2.50
CA ARG A 148 -12.05 1.70 -1.63
C ARG A 148 -11.64 2.95 -2.39
N VAL A 149 -10.68 2.81 -3.31
CA VAL A 149 -10.14 3.85 -4.18
C VAL A 149 -10.13 3.29 -5.59
N ASP A 150 -10.36 4.12 -6.60
CA ASP A 150 -10.19 3.75 -8.00
C ASP A 150 -8.75 4.08 -8.42
N PRO A 151 -7.88 3.07 -8.67
CA PRO A 151 -6.48 3.31 -9.03
C PRO A 151 -6.31 4.13 -10.32
N VAL A 152 -7.31 4.11 -11.22
CA VAL A 152 -7.28 4.87 -12.47
C VAL A 152 -7.43 6.38 -12.20
N THR A 153 -8.01 6.77 -11.06
CA THR A 153 -8.15 8.20 -10.74
C THR A 153 -6.83 8.86 -10.37
N CYS A 154 -5.84 8.11 -9.88
CA CYS A 154 -4.52 8.62 -9.52
C CYS A 154 -3.83 9.30 -10.71
N VAL A 155 -3.99 8.72 -11.91
CA VAL A 155 -3.32 9.22 -13.11
C VAL A 155 -3.93 10.48 -13.73
N ARG A 156 -4.99 11.02 -13.12
CA ARG A 156 -5.49 12.36 -13.46
C ARG A 156 -4.53 13.47 -13.05
N CYS A 157 -3.71 13.22 -12.03
CA CYS A 157 -2.73 14.17 -11.50
C CYS A 157 -1.30 13.61 -11.54
N HIS A 158 -1.12 12.28 -11.48
CA HIS A 158 0.18 11.62 -11.47
C HIS A 158 0.44 10.89 -12.80
N ASP A 159 1.50 11.25 -13.52
CA ASP A 159 1.89 10.44 -14.69
C ASP A 159 2.27 9.00 -14.29
N ASP A 160 2.82 8.85 -13.08
CA ASP A 160 3.14 7.57 -12.47
C ASP A 160 3.16 7.70 -10.94
N VAL A 161 2.89 6.60 -10.23
CA VAL A 161 2.89 6.57 -8.76
C VAL A 161 3.99 5.63 -8.29
N GLN A 162 5.09 6.21 -7.85
CA GLN A 162 6.25 5.50 -7.31
C GLN A 162 6.75 6.16 -6.04
N PHE A 163 7.25 5.34 -5.11
CA PHE A 163 7.82 5.82 -3.86
C PHE A 163 9.01 4.95 -3.43
N HIS A 164 9.57 5.26 -2.25
CA HIS A 164 10.76 4.58 -1.71
C HIS A 164 11.96 4.64 -2.69
N GLY A 165 12.24 5.80 -3.29
CA GLY A 165 13.35 5.98 -4.23
C GLY A 165 13.14 5.28 -5.58
N GLY A 166 11.89 5.04 -5.96
CA GLY A 166 11.51 4.34 -7.19
C GLY A 166 11.46 2.81 -7.05
N ASN A 167 11.71 2.27 -5.85
CA ASN A 167 11.70 0.82 -5.62
C ASN A 167 10.30 0.19 -5.67
N HIS A 168 9.25 0.97 -5.39
CA HIS A 168 7.87 0.50 -5.33
C HIS A 168 7.01 1.40 -6.21
N ARG A 169 6.26 0.79 -7.12
CA ARG A 169 5.46 1.48 -8.13
C ARG A 169 4.08 0.83 -8.24
N GLY A 170 3.04 1.66 -8.36
CA GLY A 170 1.67 1.22 -8.55
C GLY A 170 0.88 0.99 -7.26
N TYR A 171 -0.44 1.20 -7.36
CA TYR A 171 -1.38 1.17 -6.25
C TYR A 171 -1.36 -0.15 -5.45
N MET A 172 -1.38 -1.29 -6.14
CA MET A 172 -1.43 -2.59 -5.47
C MET A 172 -0.14 -2.87 -4.67
N THR A 173 1.02 -2.44 -5.16
CA THR A 173 2.28 -2.54 -4.41
C THR A 173 2.23 -1.71 -3.13
N CYS A 174 1.66 -0.50 -3.18
CA CYS A 174 1.48 0.32 -1.98
C CYS A 174 0.56 -0.37 -0.97
N LEU A 175 -0.57 -0.93 -1.42
CA LEU A 175 -1.50 -1.64 -0.55
C LEU A 175 -0.92 -2.91 0.07
N GLY A 176 0.02 -3.60 -0.59
CA GLY A 176 0.66 -4.78 -0.04
C GLY A 176 1.32 -4.53 1.32
N CYS A 177 1.82 -3.32 1.55
CA CYS A 177 2.44 -2.92 2.82
C CYS A 177 1.58 -1.90 3.60
N HIS A 178 1.13 -0.84 2.94
CA HIS A 178 0.36 0.23 3.59
C HIS A 178 -1.12 -0.11 3.72
N GLY A 179 -1.61 -1.20 3.13
CA GLY A 179 -3.00 -1.66 3.28
C GLY A 179 -3.25 -2.42 4.58
N SER A 180 -2.20 -2.95 5.22
CA SER A 180 -2.32 -3.64 6.50
C SER A 180 -2.60 -2.63 7.62
N SER A 181 -3.70 -2.85 8.36
CA SER A 181 -4.02 -2.07 9.54
C SER A 181 -2.90 -2.16 10.57
N GLY A 182 -2.58 -1.03 11.22
CA GLY A 182 -1.50 -0.97 12.19
C GLY A 182 -0.11 -0.87 11.55
N ALA A 183 0.01 -0.62 10.24
CA ALA A 183 1.28 -0.21 9.67
C ALA A 183 1.71 1.14 10.27
N GLU A 184 2.93 1.18 10.80
CA GLU A 184 3.51 2.36 11.47
C GLU A 184 4.81 2.79 10.78
N ASP A 185 5.29 4.00 11.06
CA ASP A 185 6.65 4.34 10.67
C ASP A 185 7.68 3.70 11.61
N ARG A 186 8.93 3.56 11.14
CA ARG A 186 9.94 2.69 11.75
C ARG A 186 11.02 3.35 12.62
N PRO A 187 10.91 4.56 13.18
CA PRO A 187 12.11 5.22 13.70
C PRO A 187 12.58 4.68 15.04
N ARG A 188 11.80 4.79 16.12
CA ARG A 188 12.33 4.52 17.47
C ARG A 188 12.52 3.04 17.82
N TYR A 189 11.80 2.13 17.15
CA TYR A 189 11.95 0.68 17.35
C TYR A 189 13.22 0.10 16.74
N VAL A 190 13.89 0.83 15.85
CA VAL A 190 15.08 0.34 15.13
C VAL A 190 16.35 0.87 15.75
N ALA A 191 16.33 2.10 16.25
CA ALA A 191 17.48 2.66 16.94
C ALA A 191 17.03 3.66 18.01
N ALA A 192 17.61 3.56 19.21
CA ALA A 192 17.25 4.40 20.36
C ALA A 192 17.47 5.90 20.11
N ASN A 193 18.37 6.26 19.20
CA ASN A 193 18.68 7.62 18.78
C ASN A 193 17.76 8.17 17.68
N ALA A 194 16.84 7.37 17.13
CA ALA A 194 15.90 7.83 16.13
C ALA A 194 14.78 8.70 16.76
N PRO A 195 14.17 9.64 16.00
CA PRO A 195 13.04 10.42 16.47
C PRO A 195 11.87 9.54 16.96
N ALA A 196 11.14 10.00 17.98
CA ALA A 196 9.96 9.31 18.48
C ALA A 196 8.72 9.65 17.64
N THR A 197 8.11 8.64 17.05
CA THR A 197 6.81 8.73 16.34
C THR A 197 5.86 7.63 16.78
N THR A 198 5.89 7.36 18.09
CA THR A 198 4.98 6.44 18.78
C THR A 198 3.55 6.58 18.26
N GLY A 199 3.01 5.49 17.71
CA GLY A 199 1.64 5.41 17.22
C GLY A 199 1.38 6.03 15.84
N LEU A 200 2.40 6.55 15.14
CA LEU A 200 2.21 7.18 13.83
C LEU A 200 1.88 6.13 12.76
N SER A 201 0.61 6.10 12.33
CA SER A 201 0.20 5.20 11.27
C SER A 201 0.67 5.68 9.89
N ILE A 202 1.23 4.74 9.12
CA ILE A 202 1.47 4.88 7.69
C ILE A 202 0.46 4.08 6.87
N GLU A 203 -0.65 3.65 7.48
CA GLU A 203 -1.70 2.98 6.74
C GLU A 203 -2.24 3.89 5.62
N PHE A 204 -2.51 3.29 4.47
CA PHE A 204 -2.78 3.99 3.22
C PHE A 204 -3.91 5.02 3.36
N ARG A 205 -4.99 4.71 4.10
CA ARG A 205 -6.10 5.66 4.33
C ARG A 205 -5.66 6.92 5.08
N THR A 206 -4.80 6.77 6.08
CA THR A 206 -4.37 7.87 6.95
C THR A 206 -3.27 8.67 6.26
N MET A 207 -2.26 7.98 5.73
CA MET A 207 -1.13 8.57 5.06
C MET A 207 -1.54 9.29 3.78
N LEU A 208 -2.36 8.67 2.92
CA LEU A 208 -2.75 9.25 1.64
C LEU A 208 -3.53 10.55 1.85
N HIS A 209 -4.51 10.55 2.76
CA HIS A 209 -5.27 11.74 3.08
C HIS A 209 -4.38 12.85 3.67
N LYS A 210 -3.50 12.55 4.61
CA LYS A 210 -2.59 13.56 5.19
C LYS A 210 -1.64 14.16 4.15
N ILE A 211 -1.03 13.33 3.31
CA ILE A 211 -0.13 13.81 2.24
C ILE A 211 -0.89 14.75 1.29
N HIS A 212 -2.07 14.36 0.83
CA HIS A 212 -2.81 15.14 -0.16
C HIS A 212 -3.51 16.36 0.45
N HIS A 213 -3.94 16.30 1.72
CA HIS A 213 -4.47 17.47 2.40
C HIS A 213 -3.35 18.48 2.69
N GLY A 214 -2.15 17.99 2.99
CA GLY A 214 -0.90 18.73 2.91
C GLY A 214 -0.97 20.10 3.59
N ARG A 215 -0.77 21.17 2.82
CA ARG A 215 -0.80 22.56 3.31
C ARG A 215 -2.15 23.01 3.90
N SER A 216 -3.22 22.27 3.67
CA SER A 216 -4.55 22.55 4.20
C SER A 216 -4.82 21.89 5.56
N LEU A 217 -3.93 21.01 6.03
CA LEU A 217 -3.93 20.50 7.39
C LEU A 217 -3.73 21.65 8.39
N ALA A 218 -4.51 21.67 9.46
CA ALA A 218 -4.35 22.63 10.54
C ALA A 218 -3.04 22.42 11.30
N ASN A 219 -2.61 21.16 11.43
CA ASN A 219 -1.39 20.74 12.13
C ASN A 219 -0.40 20.07 11.14
N GLY A 220 -0.40 20.46 9.87
CA GLY A 220 0.46 19.86 8.85
C GLY A 220 1.96 19.95 9.16
N SER A 221 2.39 21.04 9.81
CA SER A 221 3.80 21.27 10.16
C SER A 221 4.36 20.29 11.19
N THR A 222 3.49 19.63 11.95
CA THR A 222 3.84 18.61 12.95
C THR A 222 3.63 17.19 12.44
N TYR A 223 2.96 17.00 11.29
CA TYR A 223 2.87 15.69 10.66
C TYR A 223 4.19 15.33 9.98
N GLN A 224 4.89 14.36 10.53
CA GLN A 224 6.18 13.89 10.05
C GLN A 224 6.17 12.38 9.98
N VAL A 225 6.52 11.82 8.82
CA VAL A 225 6.79 10.39 8.66
C VAL A 225 8.29 10.21 8.66
N ILE A 226 8.83 9.37 9.55
CA ILE A 226 10.26 9.11 9.55
C ILE A 226 10.59 7.97 8.58
N GLY A 227 11.27 8.32 7.51
CA GLY A 227 11.71 7.41 6.46
C GLY A 227 13.23 7.23 6.43
N PHE A 228 13.71 6.66 5.32
CA PHE A 228 15.14 6.47 5.09
C PHE A 228 15.83 7.79 4.77
N GLY A 229 16.93 8.05 5.47
CA GLY A 229 17.82 9.19 5.25
C GLY A 229 19.11 8.84 4.50
N SER A 230 20.03 9.81 4.44
CA SER A 230 21.35 9.68 3.81
C SER A 230 22.42 9.00 4.69
N GLY A 231 22.08 8.63 5.93
CA GLY A 231 23.01 7.97 6.86
C GLY A 231 23.39 6.54 6.47
N GLY A 232 24.35 5.96 7.18
CA GLY A 232 24.70 4.54 7.07
C GLY A 232 23.55 3.63 7.53
N ALA A 233 23.54 2.39 7.04
CA ALA A 233 22.52 1.40 7.39
C ALA A 233 22.37 1.25 8.91
N GLY A 234 21.12 1.19 9.38
CA GLY A 234 20.78 1.09 10.81
C GLY A 234 20.60 2.43 11.52
N ASN A 235 21.10 3.54 10.97
CA ASN A 235 20.99 4.89 11.56
C ASN A 235 20.51 5.97 10.56
N ASN A 236 19.93 5.56 9.43
CA ASN A 236 19.55 6.47 8.35
C ASN A 236 18.09 6.89 8.46
N PHE A 237 17.80 7.85 9.34
CA PHE A 237 16.46 8.37 9.58
C PHE A 237 16.32 9.79 9.05
N THR A 238 15.22 10.08 8.37
CA THR A 238 14.89 11.45 7.93
C THR A 238 13.42 11.72 8.13
N ALA A 239 13.12 12.88 8.71
CA ALA A 239 11.75 13.36 8.86
C ALA A 239 11.24 13.91 7.53
N HIS A 240 10.19 13.31 6.99
CA HIS A 240 9.52 13.78 5.80
C HIS A 240 8.22 14.49 6.19
N ARG A 241 8.11 15.74 5.72
CA ARG A 241 6.92 16.58 5.87
C ARG A 241 6.21 16.75 4.55
N TYR A 242 4.90 16.93 4.61
CA TYR A 242 4.02 17.06 3.44
C TYR A 242 3.17 18.33 3.48
N ASP A 243 3.43 19.25 4.40
CA ASP A 243 2.71 20.52 4.54
C ASP A 243 2.98 21.52 3.41
N HIS A 244 3.89 21.21 2.50
CA HIS A 244 4.09 21.94 1.26
C HIS A 244 3.19 21.44 0.12
N VAL A 245 2.60 20.25 0.25
CA VAL A 245 1.77 19.63 -0.80
C VAL A 245 0.46 20.40 -0.93
N GLY A 246 0.13 20.82 -2.14
CA GLY A 246 -1.15 21.43 -2.47
C GLY A 246 -1.94 20.53 -3.43
N PHE A 247 -3.16 20.15 -3.05
CA PHE A 247 -4.02 19.37 -3.93
C PHE A 247 -4.53 20.22 -5.11
N PRO A 248 -4.38 19.77 -6.37
CA PRO A 248 -4.60 20.61 -7.56
C PRO A 248 -6.07 20.76 -7.99
N ASP A 249 -7.02 20.05 -7.35
CA ASP A 249 -8.44 20.08 -7.72
C ASP A 249 -9.15 21.32 -7.17
N LEU A 250 -9.09 22.46 -7.87
CA LEU A 250 -9.70 23.71 -7.42
C LEU A 250 -11.17 23.83 -7.86
N PRO A 251 -12.05 24.50 -7.08
CA PRO A 251 -11.76 25.20 -5.81
C PRO A 251 -11.81 24.28 -4.58
N ASN A 252 -12.19 23.02 -4.74
CA ASN A 252 -12.69 22.22 -3.63
C ASN A 252 -11.62 21.37 -2.92
N GLY A 253 -10.45 21.21 -3.53
CA GLY A 253 -9.31 20.48 -3.02
C GLY A 253 -9.64 19.02 -2.70
N THR A 254 -9.00 18.51 -1.65
CA THR A 254 -9.21 17.14 -1.15
C THR A 254 -10.62 16.85 -0.64
N LYS A 255 -11.48 17.86 -0.52
CA LYS A 255 -12.87 17.66 -0.14
C LYS A 255 -13.62 16.90 -1.25
N ARG A 256 -13.12 16.89 -2.50
CA ARG A 256 -13.74 16.16 -3.62
C ARG A 256 -13.39 14.69 -3.54
N CYS A 257 -14.07 13.95 -2.67
CA CYS A 257 -13.74 12.55 -2.36
C CYS A 257 -13.67 11.67 -3.62
N VAL A 258 -14.56 11.92 -4.59
CA VAL A 258 -14.61 11.20 -5.88
C VAL A 258 -13.37 11.38 -6.76
N SER A 259 -12.47 12.32 -6.44
CA SER A 259 -11.21 12.52 -7.15
C SER A 259 -10.22 11.37 -6.93
N CYS A 260 -10.37 10.60 -5.84
CA CYS A 260 -9.62 9.36 -5.60
C CYS A 260 -10.56 8.14 -5.51
N HIS A 261 -11.70 8.30 -4.85
CA HIS A 261 -12.64 7.21 -4.62
C HIS A 261 -13.40 6.78 -5.89
N GLY A 262 -13.39 7.60 -6.94
CA GLY A 262 -14.19 7.36 -8.13
C GLY A 262 -15.70 7.54 -7.88
N SER A 263 -16.51 7.18 -8.86
CA SER A 263 -17.97 7.40 -8.81
C SER A 263 -18.76 6.27 -8.16
N VAL A 264 -18.15 5.08 -8.02
CA VAL A 264 -18.84 3.86 -7.58
C VAL A 264 -18.50 3.48 -6.13
N ALA A 265 -17.39 3.95 -5.58
CA ALA A 265 -16.98 3.60 -4.22
C ALA A 265 -17.82 4.37 -3.19
N THR A 266 -18.30 3.64 -2.19
CA THR A 266 -19.03 4.19 -1.04
C THR A 266 -18.13 4.42 0.19
N ALA A 267 -16.91 3.87 0.16
CA ALA A 267 -15.99 3.82 1.31
C ALA A 267 -15.59 5.18 1.89
N TRP A 268 -15.87 6.30 1.20
CA TRP A 268 -15.61 7.65 1.71
C TRP A 268 -16.75 8.25 2.54
N TYR A 269 -17.96 7.69 2.49
CA TYR A 269 -19.10 8.11 3.31
C TYR A 269 -19.77 6.98 4.08
N ASP A 270 -19.52 5.73 3.69
CA ASP A 270 -20.00 4.52 4.35
C ASP A 270 -18.76 3.66 4.64
N LEU A 271 -18.11 3.98 5.76
CA LEU A 271 -16.84 3.38 6.15
C LEU A 271 -17.05 1.91 6.50
N THR A 272 -16.32 1.03 5.82
CA THR A 272 -16.37 -0.41 6.08
C THR A 272 -15.76 -0.74 7.45
N PRO A 273 -16.45 -1.53 8.29
CA PRO A 273 -15.90 -2.08 9.52
C PRO A 273 -14.59 -2.84 9.28
N ARG A 274 -13.75 -2.94 10.33
CA ARG A 274 -12.41 -3.57 10.27
C ARG A 274 -12.14 -4.47 11.49
N GLU A 275 -13.20 -4.87 12.18
CA GLU A 275 -13.13 -5.72 13.35
C GLU A 275 -12.80 -7.15 12.94
N HIS A 276 -11.91 -7.78 13.71
CA HIS A 276 -11.71 -9.22 13.59
C HIS A 276 -12.94 -9.96 14.15
N PRO A 277 -13.49 -10.98 13.48
CA PRO A 277 -14.73 -11.63 13.89
C PRO A 277 -14.65 -12.34 15.25
N MET A 278 -13.47 -12.79 15.67
CA MET A 278 -13.30 -13.64 16.87
C MET A 278 -12.31 -13.11 17.90
N GLY A 279 -11.69 -11.94 17.69
CA GLY A 279 -10.50 -11.52 18.46
C GLY A 279 -10.51 -10.07 18.92
N GLN A 280 -11.65 -9.39 18.77
CA GLN A 280 -11.73 -7.95 18.96
C GLN A 280 -12.07 -7.60 20.41
N LEU A 281 -11.11 -7.05 21.16
CA LEU A 281 -11.32 -6.62 22.55
C LEU A 281 -12.08 -5.29 22.66
N ARG A 282 -11.96 -4.42 21.66
CA ARG A 282 -12.61 -3.11 21.56
C ARG A 282 -12.97 -2.80 20.10
N PRO A 283 -14.06 -2.05 19.82
CA PRO A 283 -14.39 -1.64 18.45
C PRO A 283 -13.21 -0.96 17.75
N THR A 284 -13.13 -1.10 16.42
CA THR A 284 -12.12 -0.39 15.65
C THR A 284 -12.52 1.07 15.46
N LYS A 285 -11.57 1.98 15.68
CA LYS A 285 -11.77 3.44 15.49
C LYS A 285 -11.62 3.83 14.01
N VAL A 286 -12.56 3.39 13.17
CA VAL A 286 -12.48 3.60 11.72
C VAL A 286 -12.72 5.07 11.35
N TRP A 287 -13.64 5.75 12.03
CA TRP A 287 -14.00 7.14 11.76
C TRP A 287 -12.91 8.10 12.21
N GLY A 288 -12.38 7.96 13.42
CA GLY A 288 -11.34 8.83 13.97
C GLY A 288 -10.08 8.79 13.12
N GLU A 289 -9.65 7.60 12.70
CA GLU A 289 -8.48 7.43 11.82
C GLU A 289 -8.70 8.03 10.43
N SER A 290 -9.89 7.81 9.84
CA SER A 290 -10.19 8.27 8.49
C SER A 290 -10.47 9.78 8.43
N CYS A 291 -11.26 10.30 9.36
CA CYS A 291 -11.67 11.71 9.38
C CYS A 291 -10.57 12.60 9.96
N GLY A 292 -9.90 12.15 11.04
CA GLY A 292 -8.78 12.84 11.67
C GLY A 292 -7.51 12.89 10.79
N SER A 293 -7.49 12.16 9.68
CA SER A 293 -6.44 12.28 8.67
C SER A 293 -6.44 13.66 8.00
N CYS A 294 -7.61 14.24 7.69
CA CYS A 294 -7.75 15.60 7.16
C CYS A 294 -8.17 16.61 8.24
N HIS A 295 -9.10 16.22 9.14
CA HIS A 295 -9.60 17.06 10.21
C HIS A 295 -8.69 16.98 11.45
N ASP A 296 -7.49 17.52 11.33
CA ASP A 296 -6.41 17.34 12.31
C ASP A 296 -6.28 18.47 13.34
N SER A 297 -7.12 19.51 13.27
CA SER A 297 -7.14 20.60 14.26
C SER A 297 -7.47 20.10 15.67
N ASN A 298 -6.97 20.78 16.70
CA ASN A 298 -7.22 20.40 18.10
C ASN A 298 -8.72 20.32 18.44
N ALA A 299 -9.54 21.24 17.91
CA ALA A 299 -10.99 21.23 18.11
C ALA A 299 -11.66 20.02 17.44
N ALA A 300 -11.20 19.65 16.24
CA ALA A 300 -11.72 18.47 15.54
C ALA A 300 -11.33 17.18 16.27
N GLN A 301 -10.09 17.07 16.74
CA GLN A 301 -9.64 15.92 17.53
C GLN A 301 -10.42 15.78 18.84
N ALA A 302 -10.63 16.89 19.57
CA ALA A 302 -11.48 16.89 20.75
C ALA A 302 -12.93 16.48 20.45
N HIS A 303 -13.49 16.87 19.30
CA HIS A 303 -14.81 16.44 18.86
C HIS A 303 -14.87 14.94 18.55
N ILE A 304 -13.85 14.39 17.88
CA ILE A 304 -13.73 12.95 17.62
C ILE A 304 -13.68 12.18 18.94
N GLU A 305 -12.84 12.63 19.88
CA GLU A 305 -12.72 12.02 21.21
C GLU A 305 -14.03 12.09 22.00
N ALA A 306 -14.71 13.23 22.00
CA ALA A 306 -16.00 13.40 22.69
C ALA A 306 -17.12 12.50 22.13
N ASN A 307 -17.00 12.05 20.88
CA ASN A 307 -17.93 11.13 20.22
C ASN A 307 -17.38 9.69 20.15
N THR A 308 -16.35 9.40 20.93
CA THR A 308 -15.78 8.06 21.08
C THR A 308 -15.96 7.63 22.55
N SER A 309 -16.62 6.50 22.78
CA SER A 309 -16.81 5.99 24.13
C SER A 309 -15.46 5.59 24.76
N PRO A 310 -15.36 5.53 26.10
CA PRO A 310 -14.18 4.97 26.77
C PRO A 310 -13.87 3.51 26.37
N SER A 311 -14.87 2.77 25.88
CA SER A 311 -14.70 1.41 25.33
C SER A 311 -14.24 1.39 23.87
N GLY A 312 -14.12 2.55 23.20
CA GLY A 312 -13.64 2.70 21.82
C GLY A 312 -14.75 2.75 20.76
N GLY A 313 -16.02 2.72 21.16
CA GLY A 313 -17.15 2.79 20.23
C GLY A 313 -17.37 4.21 19.70
N GLU A 314 -17.38 4.38 18.38
CA GLU A 314 -17.58 5.66 17.71
C GLU A 314 -19.07 5.89 17.38
N SER A 315 -19.61 7.05 17.72
CA SER A 315 -20.99 7.45 17.40
C SER A 315 -21.10 8.35 16.15
N CYS A 316 -20.01 8.48 15.39
CA CYS A 316 -19.89 9.41 14.27
C CYS A 316 -20.99 9.24 13.21
N ALA A 317 -21.34 7.99 12.88
CA ALA A 317 -22.34 7.66 11.86
C ALA A 317 -23.76 8.14 12.20
N ILE A 318 -24.06 8.47 13.46
CA ILE A 318 -25.36 9.03 13.86
C ILE A 318 -25.60 10.39 13.20
N CYS A 319 -24.53 11.17 13.04
CA CYS A 319 -24.56 12.53 12.50
C CYS A 319 -23.99 12.61 11.07
N HIS A 320 -22.93 11.84 10.80
CA HIS A 320 -22.17 11.90 9.55
C HIS A 320 -22.45 10.75 8.59
N GLY A 321 -23.24 9.75 8.99
CA GLY A 321 -23.63 8.65 8.11
C GLY A 321 -24.57 9.10 6.97
N PRO A 322 -24.80 8.23 5.98
CA PRO A 322 -25.72 8.50 4.87
C PRO A 322 -27.13 8.88 5.35
N GLY A 323 -27.72 9.92 4.74
CA GLY A 323 -29.07 10.38 5.07
C GLY A 323 -29.21 11.11 6.42
N LYS A 324 -28.10 11.42 7.10
CA LYS A 324 -28.09 12.21 8.34
C LYS A 324 -27.96 13.70 8.04
N GLN A 325 -28.30 14.54 9.02
CA GLN A 325 -28.27 16.00 8.88
C GLN A 325 -26.89 16.55 8.43
N TRP A 326 -25.81 15.90 8.86
CA TRP A 326 -24.43 16.29 8.55
C TRP A 326 -23.69 15.17 7.81
N ALA A 327 -24.41 14.43 6.95
CA ALA A 327 -23.85 13.34 6.17
C ALA A 327 -22.58 13.81 5.42
N VAL A 328 -21.54 12.97 5.40
CA VAL A 328 -20.27 13.28 4.70
C VAL A 328 -20.54 13.68 3.25
N GLN A 329 -21.47 13.00 2.59
CA GLN A 329 -21.88 13.27 1.21
C GLN A 329 -22.46 14.67 1.03
N ASP A 330 -23.15 15.21 2.03
CA ASP A 330 -23.80 16.52 1.94
C ASP A 330 -22.83 17.66 2.27
N LEU A 331 -21.92 17.43 3.23
CA LEU A 331 -20.92 18.41 3.64
C LEU A 331 -19.75 18.51 2.66
N HIS A 332 -19.37 17.41 2.03
CA HIS A 332 -18.32 17.35 1.00
C HIS A 332 -18.91 17.32 -0.42
N LYS A 333 -20.20 17.63 -0.57
CA LYS A 333 -20.90 17.72 -1.86
C LYS A 333 -20.35 18.91 -2.64
N ILE A 334 -19.37 18.58 -3.46
CA ILE A 334 -18.70 19.53 -4.31
C ILE A 334 -19.46 19.59 -5.61
N ARG A 335 -20.18 20.70 -5.75
CA ARG A 335 -20.71 21.17 -7.03
C ARG A 335 -19.56 21.51 -7.97
#